data_AF-A0A7X0L821-F1
#
_entry.id   AF-A0A7X0L821-F1
#
_cell.length_a   1.000
_cell.length_b   1.000
_cell.length_c   1.000
_cell.angle_alpha   90.00
_cell.angle_beta   90.00
_cell.angle_gamma   90.00
#
_symmetry.space_group_name_H-M   'P 1'
#
loop_
_entity.id
_entity.type
_entity.pdbx_description
1 polymer ?
#
loop_
_entity_poly.entity_id
_entity_poly.type
_entity_poly.pdbx_seq_one_letter_code
_entity_poly.pdbx_strand_id
1 'polypeptide(L)' 'MTAPTGEVYRIDWLPGTDTLHGTCHCGREHTAQDPAEMWEWMLAHPQGHSVDEPRGNSS' A
#
# COMPACT_ATOMS: atom_id res chain seq x y z
N MET A 1 22.64 -9.83 -14.39
CA MET A 1 22.16 -8.96 -13.31
C MET A 1 20.71 -9.29 -13.07
N THR A 2 20.41 -10.14 -12.09
CA THR A 2 19.03 -10.30 -11.60
C THR A 2 18.69 -8.99 -10.90
N ALA A 3 17.84 -8.17 -11.52
CA ALA A 3 17.20 -7.08 -10.80
C ALA A 3 16.54 -7.70 -9.55
N PRO A 4 16.59 -7.05 -8.37
CA PRO A 4 15.74 -7.48 -7.27
C PRO A 4 14.32 -7.57 -7.85
N THR A 5 13.62 -8.69 -7.60
CA THR A 5 12.23 -8.85 -8.02
C THR A 5 11.49 -7.56 -7.67
N GLY A 6 11.03 -6.82 -8.68
CA GLY A 6 10.66 -5.41 -8.54
C GLY A 6 9.68 -5.15 -7.38
N GLU A 7 9.62 -3.91 -6.93
CA GLU A 7 8.61 -3.42 -5.99
C GLU A 7 7.20 -3.88 -6.44
N VAL A 8 6.58 -4.77 -5.66
CA VAL A 8 5.23 -5.26 -5.94
C VAL A 8 4.25 -4.46 -5.11
N TYR A 9 3.36 -3.76 -5.81
CA TYR A 9 2.20 -3.11 -5.23
C TYR A 9 0.97 -3.99 -5.46
N ARG A 10 0.14 -4.20 -4.44
CA ARG A 10 -1.12 -4.95 -4.55
C ARG A 10 -2.30 -4.04 -4.31
N ILE A 11 -3.31 -4.11 -5.17
CA ILE A 11 -4.57 -3.38 -5.01
C ILE A 11 -5.70 -4.40 -5.17
N ASP A 12 -6.56 -4.49 -4.17
CA ASP A 12 -7.75 -5.32 -4.16
C ASP A 12 -8.99 -4.42 -4.07
N TRP A 13 -10.04 -4.72 -4.84
CA TRP A 13 -11.34 -4.07 -4.65
C TRP A 13 -12.10 -4.75 -3.52
N LEU A 14 -12.68 -3.97 -2.60
CA LEU A 14 -13.56 -4.49 -1.58
C LEU A 14 -14.95 -4.80 -2.19
N PRO A 15 -15.42 -6.05 -2.10
CA PRO A 15 -16.68 -6.47 -2.73
C PRO A 15 -17.88 -5.61 -2.33
N GLY A 16 -18.69 -5.22 -3.31
CA GLY A 16 -19.89 -4.41 -3.09
C GLY A 16 -19.62 -2.92 -2.85
N THR A 17 -18.39 -2.45 -3.06
CA THR A 17 -17.99 -1.05 -2.92
C THR A 17 -17.05 -0.62 -4.05
N ASP A 18 -16.88 0.69 -4.22
CA ASP A 18 -15.80 1.28 -5.02
C ASP A 18 -14.50 1.48 -4.22
N THR A 19 -14.38 0.85 -3.05
CA THR A 19 -13.21 0.99 -2.19
C THR A 19 -12.08 0.08 -2.64
N LEU A 20 -10.90 0.67 -2.80
CA LEU A 20 -9.63 0.01 -3.06
C LEU A 20 -8.90 -0.25 -1.73
N HIS A 21 -8.33 -1.44 -1.56
CA HIS A 21 -7.40 -1.79 -0.51
C HIS A 21 -6.01 -1.96 -1.12
N GLY A 22 -5.12 -1.02 -0.85
CA GLY A 22 -3.75 -1.01 -1.34
C GLY A 22 -2.77 -1.57 -0.31
N THR A 23 -1.84 -2.41 -0.75
CA THR A 23 -0.68 -2.85 0.03
C THR A 23 0.59 -2.40 -0.70
N CYS A 24 1.38 -1.55 -0.03
CA CYS A 24 2.67 -1.09 -0.52
C CYS A 24 3.73 -2.21 -0.42
N HIS A 25 4.80 -2.11 -1.19
CA HIS A 25 5.92 -3.06 -1.11
C HIS A 25 6.60 -3.08 0.27
N CYS A 26 6.42 -2.05 1.10
CA CYS A 26 6.89 -2.02 2.50
C CYS A 26 5.93 -2.74 3.49
N GLY A 27 4.78 -3.22 3.02
CA GLY A 27 3.79 -3.93 3.82
C GLY A 27 2.75 -3.04 4.50
N ARG A 28 2.80 -1.72 4.33
CA ARG A 28 1.74 -0.83 4.81
C ARG A 28 0.50 -0.94 3.93
N GLU A 29 -0.65 -0.70 4.54
CA GLU A 29 -1.96 -0.81 3.92
C GLU A 29 -2.67 0.55 3.96
N HIS A 30 -3.45 0.83 2.92
CA HIS A 30 -4.27 2.03 2.80
C HIS A 30 -5.57 1.73 2.04
N THR A 31 -6.62 2.50 2.30
CA THR A 31 -7.89 2.37 1.58
C THR A 31 -8.29 3.71 1.00
N ALA A 32 -8.65 3.72 -0.28
CA ALA A 32 -9.15 4.90 -0.98
C ALA A 32 -10.27 4.48 -1.94
N GLN A 33 -11.19 5.39 -2.25
CA GLN A 33 -12.19 5.15 -3.31
C GLN A 33 -11.69 5.66 -4.67
N ASP A 34 -10.80 6.65 -4.65
CA ASP A 34 -10.23 7.21 -5.86
C ASP A 34 -8.97 6.44 -6.30
N PRO A 35 -8.92 5.93 -7.53
CA PRO A 35 -7.74 5.23 -8.03
C PRO A 35 -6.49 6.09 -8.12
N ALA A 36 -6.61 7.39 -8.42
CA ALA A 36 -5.47 8.30 -8.46
C ALA A 36 -4.91 8.53 -7.05
N GLU A 37 -5.78 8.77 -6.06
CA GLU A 37 -5.38 8.88 -4.64
C GLU A 37 -4.61 7.62 -4.18
N MET A 38 -5.10 6.43 -4.55
CA MET A 38 -4.42 5.17 -4.24
C MET A 38 -3.00 5.12 -4.82
N TRP A 39 -2.83 5.51 -6.10
CA TRP A 39 -1.52 5.52 -6.74
C TRP A 39 -0.59 6.60 -6.19
N GLU A 40 -1.12 7.78 -5.89
CA GLU A 40 -0.36 8.85 -5.23
C GLU A 40 0.20 8.37 -3.89
N TRP A 41 -0.61 7.68 -3.10
CA TRP A 41 -0.17 7.08 -1.84
C TRP A 41 0.91 6.01 -2.03
N MET A 42 0.73 5.09 -2.99
CA MET A 42 1.70 4.01 -3.26
C MET A 42 3.07 4.54 -3.68
N LEU A 43 3.08 5.53 -4.58
CA LEU A 43 4.31 6.11 -5.14
C LEU A 43 4.95 7.14 -4.20
N ALA A 44 4.25 7.59 -3.16
CA ALA A 44 4.80 8.47 -2.14
C ALA A 44 5.73 7.76 -1.13
N HIS A 45 6.09 6.49 -1.34
CA HIS A 45 7.10 5.84 -0.51
C HIS A 45 8.48 6.51 -0.70
N PRO A 46 9.23 6.82 0.38
CA PRO A 46 8.96 6.51 1.79
C PRO A 46 8.14 7.57 2.55
N GLN A 47 7.92 8.77 2.00
CA GLN A 47 7.31 9.89 2.72
C GLN A 47 5.87 9.63 3.21
N GLY A 48 5.08 8.83 2.49
CA GLY A 48 3.68 8.51 2.85
C GLY A 48 3.49 7.41 3.88
N HIS A 49 4.57 6.72 4.28
CA HIS A 49 4.53 5.48 5.05
C HIS A 49 5.90 5.10 5.59
N SER A 50 6.49 6.01 6.37
CA SER A 50 7.77 5.83 7.05
C SER A 50 7.85 4.46 7.75
N VAL A 51 8.98 3.76 7.57
CA VAL A 51 9.26 2.42 8.07
C VAL A 51 9.38 2.30 9.61
N ASP A 52 9.06 3.34 10.36
CA ASP A 52 9.34 3.43 11.81
C ASP A 52 8.19 3.00 12.73
N GLU A 53 7.00 2.66 12.20
CA GLU A 53 5.90 2.20 13.05
C GLU A 53 5.70 0.68 13.00
N PRO A 54 6.18 -0.07 14.03
CA PRO A 54 5.82 -1.47 14.18
C PRO A 54 4.32 -1.57 14.47
N ARG A 55 3.60 -2.34 13.65
CA ARG A 55 2.19 -2.67 13.86
C ARG A 55 2.08 -3.34 15.23
N GLY A 56 1.37 -2.67 16.15
CA GLY A 56 1.18 -3.11 17.52
C GLY A 56 0.75 -4.58 17.62
N ASN A 57 1.47 -5.31 18.46
CA ASN A 57 1.05 -6.60 19.00
C ASN A 57 -0.19 -6.35 19.89
N SER A 58 -1.38 -6.65 19.38
CA SER A 58 -2.56 -6.83 20.22
C SER A 58 -2.55 -8.26 20.75
N SER A 59 -2.04 -8.43 21.98
CA SER A 59 -2.29 -9.60 22.84
C SER A 59 -3.63 -9.46 23.56
#